data_AF-A0A388LKU0-F1
#
_entry.id   AF-A0A388LKU0-F1
#
_cell.length_a   1.000
_cell.length_b   1.000
_cell.length_c   1.000
_cell.angle_alpha   90.00
_cell.angle_beta   90.00
_cell.angle_gamma   90.00
#
_symmetry.space_group_name_H-M   'P 1'
#
loop_
_entity.id
_entity.type
_entity.pdbx_description
1 polymer ?
#
loop_
_entity_poly.entity_id
_entity_poly.type
_entity_poly.pdbx_seq_one_letter_code
_entity_poly.pdbx_strand_id
1 'polypeptide(L)'
;MVGELQRGGDEWLITLEKGCGQLQEIVEELSLLLKEESEIEGGAISLADWLNDTADDMLNIIWELEEMPHPQLEARINWTRADSMLATCKALFTEGRNLCNLLEERLEGEKEWKEAQAATKVATPTSATPTTSTSVT
;
A
#
# COMPACT_ATOMS: atom_id res chain seq x y z
N MET A 1 1.97 9.61 42.38
CA MET A 1 1.59 10.74 41.49
C MET A 1 2.68 11.17 40.52
N VAL A 2 3.79 11.82 40.91
CA VAL A 2 4.82 12.26 39.92
C VAL A 2 5.42 11.10 39.11
N GLY A 3 5.69 9.96 39.75
CA GLY A 3 6.22 8.77 39.06
C GLY A 3 5.21 8.07 38.14
N GLU A 4 3.90 8.18 38.39
CA GLU A 4 2.86 7.59 37.55
C GLU A 4 2.63 8.42 36.27
N LEU A 5 2.70 9.75 36.40
CA LEU A 5 2.59 10.65 35.25
C LEU A 5 3.83 10.57 34.34
N GLN A 6 5.03 10.41 34.91
CA GLN A 6 6.22 10.18 34.11
C GLN A 6 6.13 8.86 33.34
N ARG A 7 5.73 7.78 34.02
CA ARG A 7 5.53 6.47 33.37
C ARG A 7 4.51 6.56 32.24
N GLY A 8 3.40 7.28 32.42
CA GLY A 8 2.40 7.45 31.35
C GLY A 8 2.94 8.23 30.14
N GLY A 9 3.78 9.23 30.34
CA GLY A 9 4.45 9.94 29.24
C GLY A 9 5.46 9.05 28.49
N ASP A 10 6.22 8.23 29.22
CA ASP A 10 7.17 7.29 28.64
C ASP A 10 6.45 6.17 27.86
N GLU A 11 5.34 5.64 28.40
CA GLU A 11 4.47 4.66 27.73
C GLU A 11 3.92 5.22 26.41
N TRP A 12 3.46 6.48 26.40
CA TRP A 12 2.98 7.11 25.17
C TRP A 12 4.10 7.28 24.11
N LEU A 13 5.32 7.64 24.52
CA LEU A 13 6.46 7.70 23.60
C LEU A 13 6.82 6.32 23.03
N ILE A 14 6.66 5.24 23.80
CA ILE A 14 6.86 3.87 23.31
C ILE A 14 5.82 3.51 22.25
N THR A 15 4.56 3.92 22.43
CA THR A 15 3.51 3.74 21.41
C THR A 15 3.89 4.42 20.10
N LEU A 16 4.38 5.68 20.16
CA LEU A 16 4.90 6.41 19.00
C LEU A 16 6.04 5.67 18.30
N GLU A 17 7.00 5.15 19.08
CA GLU A 17 8.14 4.40 18.56
C GLU A 17 7.69 3.14 17.81
N LYS A 18 6.76 2.41 18.42
CA LYS A 18 6.18 1.20 17.83
C LYS A 18 5.45 1.51 16.54
N GLY A 19 4.61 2.55 16.49
CA GLY A 19 3.89 2.93 15.28
C GLY A 19 4.83 3.32 14.13
N CYS A 20 5.93 4.03 14.41
CA CYS A 20 6.97 4.28 13.40
C CYS A 20 7.63 2.99 12.91
N GLY A 21 7.89 2.03 13.81
CA GLY A 21 8.43 0.72 13.45
C GLY A 21 7.49 -0.05 12.51
N GLN A 22 6.19 -0.07 12.82
CA GLN A 22 5.19 -0.73 11.97
C GLN A 22 5.09 -0.09 10.57
N LEU A 23 5.12 1.25 10.49
CA LEU A 23 5.15 1.94 9.19
C LEU A 23 6.41 1.59 8.40
N GLN A 24 7.56 1.50 9.08
CA GLN A 24 8.81 1.12 8.42
C GLN A 24 8.75 -0.31 7.86
N GLU A 25 8.24 -1.27 8.63
CA GLU A 25 8.05 -2.65 8.18
C GLU A 25 7.18 -2.70 6.90
N ILE A 26 6.07 -1.98 6.88
CA ILE A 26 5.19 -1.89 5.70
C ILE A 26 5.92 -1.28 4.49
N VAL A 27 6.66 -0.18 4.69
CA VAL A 27 7.42 0.47 3.61
C VAL A 27 8.49 -0.47 3.03
N GLU A 28 9.14 -1.26 3.89
CA GLU A 28 10.12 -2.26 3.48
C GLU A 28 9.47 -3.39 2.66
N GLU A 29 8.30 -3.89 3.07
CA GLU A 29 7.53 -4.88 2.31
C GLU A 29 7.09 -4.36 0.94
N LEU A 30 6.49 -3.15 0.89
CA LEU A 30 6.10 -2.50 -0.36
C LEU A 30 7.30 -2.28 -1.29
N SER A 31 8.44 -1.89 -0.74
CA SER A 31 9.68 -1.71 -1.49
C SER A 31 10.20 -3.02 -2.07
N LEU A 32 10.08 -4.12 -1.34
CA LEU A 32 10.45 -5.45 -1.83
C LEU A 32 9.54 -5.88 -2.98
N LEU A 33 8.22 -5.72 -2.83
CA LEU A 33 7.23 -6.03 -3.86
C LEU A 33 7.38 -5.17 -5.12
N LEU A 34 7.86 -3.93 -4.99
CA LEU A 34 8.13 -3.10 -6.17
C LEU A 34 9.38 -3.56 -6.92
N LYS A 35 10.42 -4.00 -6.18
CA LYS A 35 11.69 -4.46 -6.77
C LYS A 35 11.58 -5.84 -7.39
N GLU A 36 10.85 -6.73 -6.76
CA GLU A 36 10.60 -8.05 -7.28
C GLU A 36 9.39 -7.96 -8.21
N GLU A 37 9.53 -8.33 -9.48
CA GLU A 37 8.38 -8.56 -10.38
C GLU A 37 7.57 -9.81 -9.94
N SER A 38 7.57 -10.14 -8.65
CA SER A 38 6.83 -11.27 -8.14
C SER A 38 5.34 -10.93 -8.16
N GLU A 39 4.60 -11.73 -8.93
CA GLU A 39 3.23 -12.05 -8.54
C GLU A 39 3.32 -12.52 -7.09
N ILE A 40 2.56 -11.90 -6.17
CA ILE A 40 2.42 -12.43 -4.81
C ILE A 40 1.78 -13.81 -4.96
N GLU A 41 2.61 -14.84 -5.02
CA GLU A 41 2.20 -16.24 -5.00
C GLU A 41 1.87 -16.58 -3.55
N GLY A 42 0.64 -16.24 -3.12
CA GLY A 42 0.32 -16.17 -1.69
C GLY A 42 -1.15 -16.28 -1.32
N GLY A 43 -1.94 -17.15 -1.95
CA GLY A 43 -3.28 -17.51 -1.44
C GLY A 43 -4.37 -16.44 -1.63
N ALA A 44 -5.48 -16.57 -0.89
CA ALA A 44 -6.84 -16.12 -1.23
C ALA A 44 -7.10 -14.61 -1.50
N ILE A 45 -6.12 -13.72 -1.42
CA ILE A 45 -6.28 -12.24 -1.53
C ILE A 45 -5.49 -11.73 -2.74
N SER A 46 -6.11 -10.89 -3.57
CA SER A 46 -5.45 -10.27 -4.72
C SER A 46 -4.42 -9.22 -4.27
N LEU A 47 -3.35 -8.97 -5.06
CA LEU A 47 -2.41 -7.87 -4.78
C LEU A 47 -3.14 -6.52 -4.61
N ALA A 48 -4.20 -6.27 -5.40
CA ALA A 48 -5.00 -5.05 -5.27
C ALA A 48 -5.74 -4.95 -3.92
N ASP A 49 -6.31 -6.06 -3.44
CA ASP A 49 -6.98 -6.10 -2.13
C ASP A 49 -5.96 -5.93 -1.00
N TRP A 50 -4.80 -6.58 -1.11
CA TRP A 50 -3.70 -6.45 -0.14
C TRP A 50 -3.16 -5.02 -0.08
N LEU A 51 -3.03 -4.33 -1.21
CA LEU A 51 -2.59 -2.92 -1.24
C LEU A 51 -3.60 -2.00 -0.55
N ASN A 52 -4.90 -2.24 -0.73
CA ASN A 52 -5.94 -1.48 -0.04
C ASN A 52 -5.87 -1.70 1.49
N ASP A 53 -5.81 -2.96 1.92
CA ASP A 53 -5.69 -3.31 3.34
C ASP A 53 -4.44 -2.66 3.95
N THR A 54 -3.31 -2.72 3.25
CA THR A 54 -2.03 -2.12 3.67
C THR A 54 -2.12 -0.59 3.76
N ALA A 55 -2.80 0.07 2.82
CA ALA A 55 -3.01 1.51 2.85
C ALA A 55 -3.91 1.94 4.03
N ASP A 56 -4.94 1.16 4.33
CA ASP A 56 -5.81 1.37 5.48
C ASP A 56 -5.06 1.14 6.81
N ASP A 57 -4.21 0.13 6.89
CA ASP A 57 -3.36 -0.12 8.06
C ASP A 57 -2.40 1.05 8.32
N MET A 58 -1.72 1.56 7.29
CA MET A 58 -0.87 2.75 7.42
C MET A 58 -1.64 3.99 7.88
N LEU A 59 -2.86 4.19 7.37
CA LEU A 59 -3.74 5.29 7.78
C LEU A 59 -4.17 5.16 9.24
N ASN A 60 -4.55 3.96 9.67
CA ASN A 60 -4.93 3.68 11.05
C ASN A 60 -3.75 3.95 11.99
N ILE A 61 -2.54 3.53 11.63
CA ILE A 61 -1.34 3.83 12.43
C ILE A 61 -1.14 5.35 12.55
N ILE A 62 -1.14 6.10 11.44
CA ILE A 62 -0.95 7.55 11.51
C ILE A 62 -2.03 8.24 12.33
N TRP A 63 -3.29 7.83 12.19
CA TRP A 63 -4.38 8.37 12.97
C TRP A 63 -4.14 8.20 14.48
N GLU A 64 -3.80 6.99 14.92
CA GLU A 64 -3.51 6.70 16.33
C GLU A 64 -2.32 7.52 16.85
N LEU A 65 -1.30 7.75 16.02
CA LEU A 65 -0.11 8.50 16.41
C LEU A 65 -0.32 10.02 16.48
N GLU A 66 -1.27 10.55 15.73
CA GLU A 66 -1.66 11.96 15.81
C GLU A 66 -2.57 12.26 17.01
N GLU A 67 -3.11 11.23 17.67
CA GLU A 67 -3.85 11.42 18.92
C GLU A 67 -2.94 11.94 20.03
N MET A 68 -3.29 13.13 20.52
CA MET A 68 -2.55 13.76 21.59
C MET A 68 -2.65 12.95 22.89
N PRO A 69 -1.57 12.94 23.70
CA PRO A 69 -1.58 12.31 25.00
C PRO A 69 -2.57 13.05 25.92
N HIS A 70 -3.03 12.36 26.96
CA HIS A 70 -3.92 12.97 27.95
C HIS A 70 -3.30 14.27 28.53
N PRO A 71 -4.04 15.37 28.72
CA PRO A 71 -3.48 16.68 29.12
C PRO A 71 -2.59 16.67 30.37
N GLN A 72 -2.82 15.72 31.28
CA GLN A 72 -2.02 15.54 32.50
C GLN A 72 -0.60 15.00 32.23
N LEU A 73 -0.38 14.36 31.08
CA LEU A 73 0.89 13.80 30.63
C LEU A 73 1.72 14.80 29.81
N GLU A 74 1.09 15.79 29.17
CA GLU A 74 1.76 16.75 28.28
C GLU A 74 2.96 17.45 28.94
N ALA A 75 2.85 17.80 30.23
CA ALA A 75 3.93 18.45 30.98
C ALA A 75 5.11 17.53 31.36
N ARG A 76 5.01 16.22 31.04
CA ARG A 76 6.03 15.18 31.33
C ARG A 76 6.63 14.58 30.07
N ILE A 77 6.07 14.89 28.91
CA ILE A 77 6.51 14.36 27.63
C ILE A 77 7.67 15.20 27.08
N ASN A 78 8.69 14.52 26.59
CA ASN A 78 9.73 15.16 25.80
C ASN A 78 9.19 15.43 24.39
N TRP A 79 8.56 16.59 24.20
CA TRP A 79 7.96 17.00 22.94
C TRP A 79 8.95 17.07 21.79
N THR A 80 10.20 17.46 22.04
CA THR A 80 11.24 17.44 21.00
C THR A 80 11.45 16.03 20.43
N ARG A 81 11.43 15.01 21.30
CA ARG A 81 11.51 13.61 20.86
C ARG A 81 10.22 13.18 20.15
N ALA A 82 9.06 13.50 20.73
CA ALA A 82 7.75 13.15 20.16
C ALA A 82 7.56 13.72 18.75
N ASP A 83 7.81 15.02 18.58
CA ASP A 83 7.67 15.73 17.30
C ASP A 83 8.63 15.16 16.25
N SER A 84 9.87 14.86 16.65
CA SER A 84 10.84 14.22 15.75
C SER A 84 10.38 12.84 15.30
N MET A 85 9.80 12.04 16.19
CA MET A 85 9.30 10.71 15.87
C MET A 85 8.07 10.79 14.97
N LEU A 86 7.11 11.66 15.30
CA LEU A 86 5.93 11.88 14.47
C LEU A 86 6.29 12.37 13.07
N ALA A 87 7.30 13.24 12.95
CA ALA A 87 7.83 13.66 11.64
C ALA A 87 8.39 12.49 10.84
N THR A 88 9.16 11.59 11.47
CA THR A 88 9.64 10.36 10.84
C THR A 88 8.49 9.45 10.39
N CYS A 89 7.51 9.22 11.26
CA CYS A 89 6.32 8.44 10.93
C CYS A 89 5.56 9.03 9.72
N LYS A 90 5.38 10.37 9.65
CA LYS A 90 4.73 11.03 8.51
C LYS A 90 5.53 10.90 7.21
N ALA A 91 6.85 10.93 7.29
CA ALA A 91 7.71 10.68 6.14
C ALA A 91 7.55 9.24 5.62
N LEU A 92 7.57 8.25 6.53
CA LEU A 92 7.34 6.84 6.20
C LEU A 92 5.95 6.62 5.58
N PHE A 93 4.91 7.21 6.16
CA PHE A 93 3.55 7.15 5.58
C PHE A 93 3.51 7.71 4.16
N THR A 94 4.18 8.85 3.93
CA THR A 94 4.24 9.45 2.59
C THR A 94 4.97 8.54 1.61
N GLU A 95 6.09 7.93 2.03
CA GLU A 95 6.84 6.98 1.22
C GLU A 95 6.03 5.73 0.90
N GLY A 96 5.40 5.11 1.90
CA GLY A 96 4.53 3.95 1.75
C GLY A 96 3.37 4.23 0.80
N ARG A 97 2.72 5.39 0.94
CA ARG A 97 1.64 5.78 0.02
C ARG A 97 2.11 5.93 -1.42
N ASN A 98 3.30 6.49 -1.64
CA ASN A 98 3.88 6.59 -2.97
C ASN A 98 4.18 5.21 -3.55
N LEU A 99 4.66 4.27 -2.74
CA LEU A 99 4.91 2.89 -3.17
C LEU A 99 3.60 2.17 -3.54
N CYS A 100 2.53 2.31 -2.74
CA CYS A 100 1.21 1.80 -3.09
C CYS A 100 0.75 2.32 -4.46
N ASN A 101 0.84 3.63 -4.70
CA ASN A 101 0.45 4.23 -5.97
C ASN A 101 1.26 3.65 -7.16
N LEU A 102 2.58 3.47 -7.01
CA LEU A 102 3.42 2.87 -8.05
C LEU A 102 3.04 1.41 -8.35
N LEU A 103 2.68 0.65 -7.31
CA LEU A 103 2.23 -0.75 -7.46
C LEU A 103 0.84 -0.83 -8.10
N GLU A 104 -0.06 0.09 -7.77
CA GLU A 104 -1.38 0.23 -8.41
C GLU A 104 -1.23 0.58 -9.91
N GLU A 105 -0.37 1.55 -10.27
CA GLU A 105 -0.08 1.91 -11.66
C GLU A 105 0.48 0.70 -12.45
N ARG A 106 1.35 -0.10 -11.83
CA ARG A 106 1.88 -1.33 -12.43
C ARG A 106 0.78 -2.34 -12.73
N LEU A 107 -0.13 -2.56 -11.78
CA LEU A 107 -1.28 -3.46 -11.94
C LEU A 107 -2.22 -3.02 -13.06
N GLU A 108 -2.49 -1.72 -13.16
CA GLU A 108 -3.32 -1.15 -14.24
C GLU A 108 -2.67 -1.39 -15.61
N GLY A 109 -1.37 -1.11 -15.76
CA GLY A 109 -0.63 -1.34 -17.00
C GLY A 109 -0.62 -2.81 -17.43
N GLU A 110 -0.48 -3.75 -16.49
CA GLU A 110 -0.55 -5.19 -16.77
C GLU A 110 -1.93 -5.63 -17.26
N LYS A 111 -3.00 -5.07 -16.68
CA LYS A 111 -4.37 -5.34 -17.09
C LYS A 111 -4.62 -4.85 -18.52
N GLU A 112 -4.23 -3.63 -18.84
CA GLU A 112 -4.36 -3.06 -20.19
C GLU A 112 -3.61 -3.88 -21.24
N TRP A 113 -2.39 -4.32 -20.92
CA TRP A 113 -1.58 -5.18 -21.79
C TRP A 113 -2.28 -6.53 -22.06
N LYS A 114 -2.83 -7.17 -21.01
CA LYS A 114 -3.55 -8.44 -21.13
C LYS A 114 -4.83 -8.29 -21.98
N GLU A 115 -5.58 -7.20 -21.82
CA GLU A 115 -6.78 -6.90 -22.62
C GLU A 115 -6.45 -6.67 -24.10
N ALA A 116 -5.38 -5.92 -24.41
CA ALA A 116 -4.95 -5.68 -25.79
C ALA A 116 -4.52 -6.98 -26.51
N GLN A 117 -3.85 -7.90 -25.80
CA GLN A 117 -3.54 -9.22 -26.34
C GLN A 117 -4.79 -10.07 -26.60
N ALA A 118 -5.79 -10.01 -25.72
CA ALA A 118 -7.05 -10.72 -25.90
C ALA A 118 -7.81 -10.21 -27.15
N ALA A 119 -7.89 -8.89 -27.34
CA ALA A 119 -8.54 -8.28 -28.51
C ALA A 119 -7.86 -8.69 -29.83
N THR A 120 -6.53 -8.80 -29.84
CA THR A 120 -5.75 -9.21 -31.02
C THR A 120 -5.98 -10.69 -31.38
N LYS A 121 -6.21 -11.57 -30.39
CA LYS A 121 -6.52 -12.99 -30.63
C LYS A 121 -7.94 -13.25 -31.16
N VAL A 122 -8.90 -12.36 -30.90
CA VAL A 122 -10.30 -12.53 -31.32
C VAL A 122 -10.52 -12.09 -32.78
N ALA A 123 -9.62 -11.30 -33.36
CA ALA A 123 -9.68 -10.86 -34.75
C ALA A 123 -9.09 -11.89 -35.74
N THR A 124 -9.65 -13.11 -35.80
CA THR A 124 -9.50 -13.96 -36.99
C THR A 124 -10.60 -13.61 -38.00
N PRO A 125 -10.28 -13.12 -39.21
CA PRO A 125 -11.28 -13.01 -40.25
C PRO A 125 -11.69 -14.42 -40.69
N THR A 126 -12.93 -14.81 -40.36
CA THR A 126 -13.66 -15.87 -41.08
C THR A 126 -13.66 -15.49 -42.56
N SER A 127 -12.75 -16.09 -43.32
CA SER A 127 -12.76 -16.00 -44.76
C SER A 127 -13.96 -16.79 -45.26
N ALA A 128 -15.05 -16.07 -45.52
CA ALA A 128 -16.22 -16.62 -46.18
C ALA A 128 -15.83 -17.10 -47.59
N THR A 129 -16.14 -18.36 -47.85
CA THR A 129 -15.99 -19.05 -49.13
C THR A 129 -16.69 -18.29 -50.26
N PRO A 130 -16.03 -18.03 -51.41
CA PRO A 130 -16.76 -17.69 -52.63
C PRO A 130 -17.24 -18.98 -53.29
N THR A 131 -18.52 -19.29 -53.13
CA THR A 131 -19.21 -20.21 -54.02
C THR A 131 -19.42 -19.48 -55.34
N THR A 132 -18.69 -19.85 -56.39
CA THR A 132 -19.07 -19.49 -57.78
C THR A 132 -19.31 -20.76 -58.56
N SER A 133 -20.53 -20.83 -59.08
CA SER A 133 -21.18 -21.93 -59.76
C SER A 133 -20.58 -22.20 -61.14
N THR A 134 -20.22 -23.45 -61.42
CA THR A 134 -19.91 -23.94 -62.76
C THR A 134 -21.22 -24.34 -63.45
N SER A 135 -21.59 -23.64 -64.52
CA SER A 135 -22.61 -24.11 -65.47
C SER A 135 -21.93 -24.53 -66.78
N VAL A 136 -22.20 -25.77 -67.16
CA VAL A 136 -21.83 -26.40 -68.42
C VAL A 136 -22.98 -26.19 -69.42
N THR A 137 -22.69 -25.83 -70.66
CA THR A 137 -23.27 -26.47 -71.87
C THR A 137 -22.34 -26.21 -73.04
#